data_AF-A0A097PAY3-F1
#
_entry.id   AF-A0A097PAY3-F1
#
_cell.length_a   1.000
_cell.length_b   1.000
_cell.length_c   1.000
_cell.angle_alpha   90.00
_cell.angle_beta   90.00
_cell.angle_gamma   90.00
#
_symmetry.space_group_name_H-M   'P 1'
#
loop_
_entity.id
_entity.type
_entity.pdbx_description
1 polymer ?
#
loop_
_entity_poly.entity_id
_entity_poly.type
_entity_poly.pdbx_seq_one_letter_code
_entity_poly.pdbx_strand_id
1 'polypeptide(L)' 'PFSELAGLVVRCIQRLAEMCRSLRGAARLVGEPVLGAKMETAATLLRRDIVFAASLYTQ' A
#
# COMPACT_ATOMS: atom_id res chain seq x y z
N PRO A 1 9.23 -2.75 23.52
CA PRO A 1 8.77 -1.39 23.12
C PRO A 1 9.14 -0.98 21.68
N PHE A 2 10.36 -1.22 21.19
CA PHE A 2 10.77 -0.81 19.83
C PHE A 2 10.13 -1.65 18.69
N SER A 3 9.79 -2.92 18.95
CA SER A 3 9.16 -3.82 17.99
C SER A 3 7.72 -3.43 17.63
N GLU A 4 7.00 -2.77 18.55
CA GLU A 4 5.60 -2.37 18.34
C GLU A 4 5.46 -1.21 17.35
N LEU A 5 6.38 -0.23 17.39
CA LEU A 5 6.37 0.88 16.45
C LEU A 5 6.64 0.42 15.02
N ALA A 6 7.59 -0.49 14.81
CA ALA A 6 7.85 -1.07 13.49
C ALA A 6 6.62 -1.84 12.97
N GLY A 7 5.95 -2.63 13.82
CA GLY A 7 4.72 -3.32 13.46
C GLY A 7 3.52 -2.40 13.21
N LEU A 8 3.45 -1.25 13.88
CA LEU A 8 2.45 -0.22 13.60
C LEU A 8 2.69 0.43 12.23
N VAL A 9 3.95 0.80 11.93
CA VAL A 9 4.33 1.40 10.65
C VAL A 9 4.04 0.44 9.49
N VAL A 10 4.37 -0.84 9.63
CA VAL A 10 4.04 -1.88 8.64
C VAL A 10 2.53 -1.95 8.39
N ARG A 11 1.71 -2.01 9.46
CA ARG A 11 0.24 -2.06 9.34
C ARG A 11 -0.34 -0.81 8.69
N CYS A 12 0.16 0.37 9.04
CA CYS A 12 -0.27 1.64 8.42
C CYS A 12 0.04 1.66 6.92
N ILE A 13 1.23 1.20 6.52
CA ILE A 13 1.62 1.16 5.11
C ILE A 13 0.80 0.13 4.32
N GLN A 14 0.50 -1.04 4.90
CA GLN A 14 -0.39 -2.03 4.27
C GLN A 14 -1.79 -1.46 4.04
N ARG A 15 -2.36 -0.78 5.04
CA ARG A 15 -3.67 -0.09 4.90
C ARG A 15 -3.63 1.03 3.86
N LEU A 16 -2.54 1.78 3.78
CA LEU A 16 -2.35 2.81 2.76
C LEU A 16 -2.34 2.20 1.36
N ALA A 17 -1.66 1.05 1.19
CA ALA A 17 -1.63 0.34 -0.08
C ALA A 17 -3.03 -0.16 -0.51
N GLU A 18 -3.85 -0.63 0.43
CA GLU A 18 -5.25 -0.99 0.17
C GLU A 18 -6.09 0.23 -0.23
N MET A 19 -5.92 1.37 0.47
CA MET A 19 -6.58 2.62 0.08
C MET A 19 -6.20 3.08 -1.33
N CYS A 20 -4.93 2.98 -1.73
CA CYS A 20 -4.50 3.32 -3.10
C CYS A 20 -5.21 2.46 -4.16
N ARG A 21 -5.46 1.17 -3.90
CA ARG A 21 -6.26 0.33 -4.82
C ARG A 21 -7.72 0.76 -4.88
N SER A 22 -8.35 1.01 -3.75
CA SER A 22 -9.73 1.49 -3.70
C SER A 22 -9.88 2.83 -4.41
N LEU A 23 -8.93 3.75 -4.21
CA LEU A 23 -8.88 5.04 -4.89
C LEU A 23 -8.65 4.91 -6.39
N ARG A 24 -7.85 3.95 -6.86
CA ARG A 24 -7.73 3.66 -8.30
C ARG A 24 -9.06 3.22 -8.90
N GLY A 25 -9.81 2.37 -8.21
CA GLY A 25 -11.15 1.95 -8.62
C GLY A 25 -12.13 3.13 -8.67
N ALA A 26 -12.11 3.97 -7.64
CA ALA A 26 -12.91 5.19 -7.59
C ALA A 26 -12.51 6.20 -8.69
N ALA A 27 -11.22 6.40 -8.95
CA ALA A 27 -10.72 7.26 -10.01
C ALA A 27 -11.21 6.80 -11.40
N ARG A 28 -11.27 5.48 -11.61
CA ARG A 28 -11.83 4.90 -12.84
C ARG A 28 -13.33 5.14 -12.96
N LEU A 29 -14.07 5.09 -11.85
CA LEU A 29 -15.51 5.40 -11.80
C LEU A 29 -15.78 6.89 -12.08
N VAL A 30 -14.95 7.77 -11.51
CA VAL A 30 -15.04 9.22 -11.69
C VAL A 30 -14.56 9.67 -13.09
N GLY A 31 -13.82 8.82 -13.80
CA GLY A 31 -13.29 9.12 -15.13
C GLY A 31 -12.04 10.01 -15.09
N GLU A 32 -11.26 9.95 -14.00
CA GLU A 32 -10.05 10.76 -13.81
C GLU A 32 -8.79 9.88 -13.98
N PRO A 33 -8.23 9.77 -15.20
CA PRO A 33 -7.16 8.83 -15.50
C PRO A 33 -5.83 9.19 -14.84
N VAL A 34 -5.61 10.48 -14.53
CA VAL A 34 -4.37 10.97 -13.91
C VAL A 34 -4.29 10.49 -12.46
N LEU A 35 -5.39 10.56 -11.71
CA LEU A 35 -5.51 10.03 -10.36
C LEU A 35 -5.33 8.51 -10.35
N GLY A 36 -5.93 7.80 -11.31
CA GLY A 36 -5.71 6.36 -11.48
C GLY A 36 -4.23 5.99 -11.69
N ALA A 37 -3.52 6.72 -12.55
CA ALA A 37 -2.10 6.52 -12.80
C ALA A 37 -1.21 6.89 -11.59
N LYS A 38 -1.55 7.98 -10.88
CA LYS A 38 -0.87 8.38 -9.64
C LYS A 38 -1.04 7.34 -8.54
N MET A 39 -2.26 6.79 -8.37
CA MET A 39 -2.52 5.73 -7.40
C MET A 39 -1.82 4.42 -7.76
N GLU A 40 -1.72 4.09 -9.05
CA GLU A 40 -0.93 2.94 -9.51
C GLU A 40 0.56 3.10 -9.19
N THR A 41 1.10 4.29 -9.47
CA THR A 41 2.50 4.62 -9.18
C THR A 41 2.77 4.58 -7.67
N ALA A 42 1.90 5.17 -6.86
CA ALA A 42 1.98 5.13 -5.41
C ALA A 42 1.90 3.69 -4.87
N ALA A 43 0.96 2.88 -5.36
CA ALA A 43 0.83 1.48 -4.97
C ALA A 43 2.07 0.66 -5.34
N THR A 44 2.74 0.98 -6.45
CA THR A 44 3.97 0.31 -6.90
C THR A 44 5.18 0.73 -6.05
N LEU A 45 5.28 2.01 -5.69
CA LEU A 45 6.31 2.54 -4.80
C LEU A 45 6.18 1.95 -3.38
N LEU A 46 4.95 1.84 -2.86
CA LEU A 46 4.67 1.24 -1.54
C LEU A 46 4.94 -0.27 -1.48
N ARG A 47 5.02 -0.95 -2.63
CA ARG A 47 5.21 -2.40 -2.72
C ARG A 47 6.68 -2.84 -2.61
N ARG A 48 7.62 -1.91 -2.46
CA ARG A 48 9.06 -2.17 -2.60
C ARG A 48 9.87 -2.23 -1.29
N ASP A 49 9.22 -2.22 -0.14
CA ASP A 49 9.90 -2.15 1.17
C ASP A 49 9.59 -3.34 2.10
N ILE A 50 10.31 -3.39 3.23
CA ILE A 50 10.21 -4.32 4.39
C ILE A 50 8.78 -4.68 4.84
N VAL A 51 7.78 -3.90 4.44
CA VAL A 51 6.35 -4.04 4.75
C VAL A 51 5.69 -5.19 3.97
N PHE A 52 6.21 -5.52 2.79
CA PHE A 52 5.75 -6.62 1.93
C PHE A 52 6.77 -7.78 1.86
N ALA A 53 7.84 -7.72 2.66
CA ALA A 53 8.70 -8.89 2.85
C ALA A 53 7.82 -10.04 3.35
N ALA A 54 7.84 -11.16 2.63
CA ALA A 54 7.15 -12.36 3.06
C ALA A 54 7.61 -12.66 4.49
N SER A 55 6.63 -12.83 5.39
CA SER A 55 6.88 -13.36 6.72
C SER A 55 7.86 -14.54 6.61
N LEU A 56 8.95 -14.50 7.35
CA LEU A 56 9.93 -15.60 7.45
C LEU A 56 9.34 -16.88 8.07
N TYR A 57 8.04 -16.89 8.40
CA TYR A 57 7.26 -18.12 8.58
C TYR A 57 6.74 -18.64 7.25
N THR A 58 7.65 -19.12 6.41
CA THR A 58 7.38 -20.29 5.57
C THR A 58 7.84 -21.53 6.34
N GLN A 59 7.13 -21.85 7.41
CA GLN A 59 6.94 -23.20 7.98
C GLN A 59 5.55 -23.25 8.60
#